data_AF-K7FJU4-F1
#
_entry.id   AF-K7FJU4-F1
#
_cell.length_a   1.000
_cell.length_b   1.000
_cell.length_c   1.000
_cell.angle_alpha   90.00
_cell.angle_beta   90.00
_cell.angle_gamma   90.00
#
_symmetry.space_group_name_H-M   'P 1'
#
loop_
_entity.id
_entity.type
_entity.pdbx_description
1 polymer ?
#
loop_
_entity_poly.entity_id
_entity_poly.type
_entity_poly.pdbx_seq_one_letter_code
_entity_poly.pdbx_strand_id
1 'polypeptide(L)'
;MRHRYNSCVNCLVELMSHESFQVKELSLLTLMKFVELEGKYPLVKAEWKGSFIFPCEFLKLVVENLIPCEEDSSLLISRFQEYLEYDDVRYFVMKAVTENIGQVMQKTKEVLLPIYQQNVFSLISSISMPSKENEVVHFMVKQANQEEWKVLKLKEHKRAFERMWLGFLKHKLPTSLYKKVLVILHDSILPHLNEPTLMIDFLTVAYDIGGAISLLALNGLFVLIHQHNLEYPDFYKKLYSLLDPSIYHVKYRARFFHLADLFLSSSHLPAYLVAAFIKRLARLALTAPPQALLMVIPFICNLFRRHPACKVLVHRPDGPEDLSEDPYIMDEEEPSESRALESSLWELKALQSHYHPDVAQAAAVVNQSLSELEDDISELLELSAYELFDREIKKKATTVPLEFEHMKGLFGKKNDLFVEHFALE
;
A
#
# COMPACT_ATOMS: atom_id res chain seq x y z
N MET A 1 25.38 18.39 -42.72
CA MET A 1 24.87 17.09 -42.23
C MET A 1 24.29 17.19 -40.83
N ARG A 2 25.02 17.65 -39.80
CA ARG A 2 24.49 17.76 -38.42
C ARG A 2 23.20 18.58 -38.28
N HIS A 3 23.08 19.72 -38.95
CA HIS A 3 21.83 20.50 -38.96
C HIS A 3 20.63 19.72 -39.54
N ARG A 4 20.84 18.89 -40.58
CA ARG A 4 19.77 18.06 -41.14
C ARG A 4 19.39 16.92 -40.21
N TYR A 5 20.37 16.34 -39.52
CA TYR A 5 20.14 15.34 -38.48
C TYR A 5 19.29 15.93 -37.35
N ASN A 6 19.70 17.06 -36.76
CA ASN A 6 18.94 17.72 -35.69
C ASN A 6 17.54 18.14 -36.14
N SER A 7 17.40 18.62 -37.39
CA SER A 7 16.08 18.94 -37.95
C SER A 7 15.18 17.71 -38.04
N CYS A 8 15.72 16.56 -38.45
CA CYS A 8 14.98 15.29 -38.51
C CYS A 8 14.55 14.83 -37.10
N VAL A 9 15.46 14.94 -36.12
CA VAL A 9 15.18 14.61 -34.72
C VAL A 9 14.03 15.46 -34.18
N ASN A 10 14.06 16.78 -34.42
CA ASN A 10 12.99 17.68 -33.99
C ASN A 10 11.63 17.30 -34.62
N CYS A 11 11.60 16.97 -35.91
CA CYS A 11 10.36 16.52 -36.56
C CYS A 11 9.84 15.20 -35.95
N LEU A 12 10.72 14.23 -35.65
CA LEU A 12 10.31 13.00 -34.99
C LEU A 12 9.77 13.27 -33.57
N VAL A 13 10.43 14.14 -32.83
CA VAL A 13 9.97 14.55 -31.49
C VAL A 13 8.59 15.21 -31.54
N GLU A 14 8.33 16.10 -32.49
CA GLU A 14 7.00 16.69 -32.72
C GLU A 14 5.94 15.60 -32.99
N LEU A 15 6.28 14.53 -33.72
CA LEU A 15 5.38 13.41 -33.99
C LEU A 15 5.03 12.57 -32.74
N MET A 16 5.75 12.72 -31.62
CA MET A 16 5.34 12.08 -30.35
C MET A 16 4.05 12.69 -29.77
N SER A 17 3.67 13.90 -30.22
CA SER A 17 2.42 14.57 -29.85
C SER A 17 1.33 14.42 -30.92
N HIS A 18 1.51 13.54 -31.91
CA HIS A 18 0.56 13.36 -33.01
C HIS A 18 -0.72 12.62 -32.58
N GLU A 19 -1.89 12.99 -33.09
CA GLU A 19 -3.20 12.41 -32.66
C GLU A 19 -3.26 10.87 -32.77
N SER A 20 -2.69 10.30 -33.83
CA SER A 20 -2.62 8.84 -34.03
C SER A 20 -1.53 8.17 -33.19
N PHE A 21 -1.92 7.21 -32.34
CA PHE A 21 -0.99 6.42 -31.52
C PHE A 21 0.05 5.65 -32.35
N GLN A 22 -0.32 5.12 -33.51
CA GLN A 22 0.62 4.39 -34.39
C GLN A 22 1.79 5.29 -34.83
N VAL A 23 1.51 6.58 -35.05
CA VAL A 23 2.54 7.57 -35.40
C VAL A 23 3.41 7.89 -34.19
N LYS A 24 2.82 8.07 -33.00
CA LYS A 24 3.56 8.27 -31.74
C LYS A 24 4.53 7.11 -31.46
N GLU A 25 4.02 5.88 -31.59
CA GLU A 25 4.77 4.64 -31.36
C GLU A 25 5.93 4.49 -32.36
N LEU A 26 5.67 4.62 -33.66
CA LEU A 26 6.72 4.56 -34.68
C LEU A 26 7.79 5.64 -34.49
N SER A 27 7.38 6.85 -34.08
CA SER A 27 8.32 7.92 -33.79
C SER A 27 9.23 7.57 -32.62
N LEU A 28 8.67 7.08 -31.50
CA LEU A 28 9.44 6.66 -30.33
C LEU A 28 10.47 5.57 -30.68
N LEU A 29 10.05 4.52 -31.39
CA LEU A 29 10.93 3.43 -31.81
C LEU A 29 12.07 3.96 -32.69
N THR A 30 11.76 4.89 -33.60
CA THR A 30 12.76 5.51 -34.49
C THR A 30 13.74 6.38 -33.69
N LEU A 31 13.25 7.19 -32.75
CA LEU A 31 14.07 8.02 -31.87
C LEU A 31 15.01 7.16 -31.02
N MET A 32 14.52 6.07 -30.42
CA MET A 32 15.38 5.17 -29.65
C MET A 32 16.40 4.44 -30.52
N LYS A 33 16.05 4.13 -31.77
CA LYS A 33 17.05 3.62 -32.71
C LYS A 33 18.14 4.65 -33.02
N PHE A 34 17.78 5.94 -33.07
CA PHE A 34 18.75 7.01 -33.25
C PHE A 34 19.66 7.17 -32.03
N VAL A 35 19.11 7.06 -30.81
CA VAL A 35 19.89 7.03 -29.56
C VAL A 35 20.90 5.88 -29.58
N GLU A 36 20.48 4.66 -29.95
CA GLU A 36 21.38 3.51 -30.07
C GLU A 36 22.50 3.76 -31.11
N LEU A 37 22.13 4.28 -32.29
CA LEU A 37 23.09 4.55 -33.36
C LEU A 37 24.05 5.68 -33.03
N GLU A 38 23.60 6.75 -32.35
CA GLU A 38 24.45 7.85 -31.92
C GLU A 38 25.41 7.40 -30.81
N GLY A 39 24.97 6.54 -29.89
CA GLY A 39 25.86 5.93 -28.90
C GLY A 39 26.94 5.06 -29.54
N LYS A 40 26.63 4.37 -30.64
CA LYS A 40 27.60 3.56 -31.41
C LYS A 40 28.50 4.40 -32.31
N TYR A 41 27.98 5.49 -32.89
CA TYR A 41 28.66 6.38 -33.81
C TYR A 41 28.53 7.84 -33.36
N PRO A 42 29.31 8.27 -32.35
CA PRO A 42 29.17 9.59 -31.76
C PRO A 42 29.35 10.73 -32.76
N LEU A 43 28.47 11.75 -32.68
CA LEU A 43 28.57 12.94 -33.52
C LEU A 43 29.80 13.79 -33.18
N VAL A 44 30.24 13.76 -31.92
CA VAL A 44 31.45 14.42 -31.41
C VAL A 44 32.44 13.34 -31.00
N LYS A 45 33.69 13.44 -31.47
CA LYS A 45 34.74 12.51 -31.06
C LYS A 45 35.03 12.72 -29.56
N ALA A 46 35.13 11.63 -28.83
CA ALA A 46 35.59 11.63 -27.43
C ALA A 46 36.84 12.50 -27.28
N GLU A 47 36.81 13.42 -26.33
CA GLU A 47 37.97 14.26 -25.98
C GLU A 47 39.14 13.40 -25.48
N TRP A 48 38.85 12.22 -24.90
CA TRP A 48 39.83 11.30 -24.31
C TRP A 48 39.52 9.85 -24.70
N LYS A 49 40.55 9.06 -25.05
CA LYS A 49 40.41 7.61 -25.29
C LYS A 49 39.88 6.93 -24.03
N GLY A 50 38.70 6.32 -24.10
CA GLY A 50 38.04 5.64 -22.96
C GLY A 50 36.91 6.42 -22.28
N SER A 51 36.59 7.64 -22.76
CA SER A 51 35.39 8.34 -22.28
C SER A 51 34.11 7.67 -22.78
N PHE A 52 33.20 7.38 -21.86
CA PHE A 52 31.87 6.87 -22.18
C PHE A 52 31.06 7.96 -22.85
N ILE A 53 30.70 7.74 -24.12
CA ILE A 53 29.84 8.68 -24.86
C ILE A 53 28.46 8.07 -24.99
N PHE A 54 27.53 8.57 -24.19
CA PHE A 54 26.11 8.29 -24.33
C PHE A 54 25.40 9.56 -24.77
N PRO A 55 24.41 9.48 -25.69
CA PRO A 55 23.69 10.65 -26.19
C PRO A 55 22.66 11.13 -25.15
N CYS A 56 23.16 11.64 -24.01
CA CYS A 56 22.35 12.07 -22.88
C CYS A 56 21.34 13.16 -23.26
N GLU A 57 21.77 14.16 -24.03
CA GLU A 57 20.89 15.26 -24.47
C GLU A 57 19.79 14.77 -25.41
N PHE A 58 20.10 13.80 -26.27
CA PHE A 58 19.08 13.19 -27.13
C PHE A 58 18.08 12.40 -26.29
N LEU A 59 18.56 11.50 -25.43
CA LEU A 59 17.67 10.70 -24.59
C LEU A 59 16.81 11.60 -23.70
N LYS A 60 17.39 12.68 -23.18
CA LYS A 60 16.66 13.71 -22.42
C LYS A 60 15.51 14.29 -23.24
N LEU A 61 15.74 14.68 -24.49
CA LEU A 61 14.68 15.17 -25.39
C LEU A 61 13.55 14.14 -25.57
N VAL A 62 13.88 12.85 -25.70
CA VAL A 62 12.89 11.77 -25.77
C VAL A 62 12.08 11.68 -24.47
N VAL A 63 12.76 11.66 -23.32
CA VAL A 63 12.12 11.61 -22.01
C VAL A 63 11.20 12.81 -21.78
N GLU A 64 11.62 14.02 -22.10
CA GLU A 64 10.80 15.23 -21.96
C GLU A 64 9.48 15.14 -22.75
N ASN A 65 9.48 14.48 -23.91
CA ASN A 65 8.29 14.27 -24.74
C ASN A 65 7.51 12.99 -24.38
N LEU A 66 8.06 12.11 -23.55
CA LEU A 66 7.33 10.98 -22.94
C LEU A 66 6.49 11.41 -21.74
N ILE A 67 6.81 12.53 -21.08
CA ILE A 67 6.07 13.05 -19.91
C ILE A 67 5.50 14.46 -20.18
N PRO A 68 4.62 14.61 -21.19
CA PRO A 68 3.99 15.89 -21.49
C PRO A 68 3.10 16.37 -20.32
N CYS A 69 2.88 17.68 -20.26
CA CYS A 69 2.12 18.29 -19.17
C CYS A 69 0.60 18.15 -19.30
N GLU A 70 0.10 18.08 -20.54
CA GLU A 70 -1.33 18.22 -20.86
C GLU A 70 -1.98 16.93 -21.37
N GLU A 71 -1.20 16.02 -21.96
CA GLU A 71 -1.70 14.78 -22.57
C GLU A 71 -1.34 13.55 -21.73
N ASP A 72 -2.22 12.55 -21.66
CA ASP A 72 -1.86 11.24 -21.10
C ASP A 72 -0.94 10.49 -22.07
N SER A 73 0.19 10.01 -21.56
CA SER A 73 1.19 9.29 -22.33
C SER A 73 1.39 7.85 -21.85
N SER A 74 0.44 7.31 -21.07
CA SER A 74 0.55 6.00 -20.40
C SER A 74 0.88 4.85 -21.36
N LEU A 75 0.23 4.81 -22.53
CA LEU A 75 0.47 3.80 -23.56
C LEU A 75 1.86 3.90 -24.17
N LEU A 76 2.34 5.13 -24.42
CA LEU A 76 3.66 5.37 -25.00
C LEU A 76 4.76 5.05 -23.98
N ILE A 77 4.53 5.38 -22.71
CA ILE A 77 5.38 4.98 -21.59
C ILE A 77 5.45 3.45 -21.51
N SER A 78 4.31 2.74 -21.63
CA SER A 78 4.30 1.27 -21.61
C SER A 78 5.14 0.68 -22.74
N ARG A 79 5.13 1.27 -23.94
CA ARG A 79 6.05 0.87 -25.02
C ARG A 79 7.51 1.19 -24.72
N PHE A 80 7.77 2.29 -24.06
CA PHE A 80 9.13 2.68 -23.67
C PHE A 80 9.75 1.76 -22.61
N GLN A 81 8.94 1.02 -21.84
CA GLN A 81 9.41 0.12 -20.78
C GLN A 81 10.41 -0.92 -21.27
N GLU A 82 10.29 -1.39 -22.51
CA GLU A 82 11.22 -2.33 -23.13
C GLU A 82 12.67 -1.80 -23.13
N TYR A 83 12.84 -0.47 -23.23
CA TYR A 83 14.16 0.16 -23.19
C TYR A 83 14.71 0.34 -21.77
N LEU A 84 13.86 0.30 -20.74
CA LEU A 84 14.28 0.42 -19.34
C LEU A 84 15.00 -0.86 -18.84
N GLU A 85 14.88 -1.97 -19.58
CA GLU A 85 15.67 -3.18 -19.36
C GLU A 85 17.17 -2.93 -19.54
N TYR A 86 17.57 -1.93 -20.35
CA TYR A 86 18.97 -1.55 -20.51
C TYR A 86 19.44 -0.68 -19.34
N ASP A 87 20.52 -1.08 -18.68
CA ASP A 87 21.06 -0.42 -17.49
C ASP A 87 21.51 1.02 -17.77
N ASP A 88 22.17 1.27 -18.90
CA ASP A 88 22.58 2.61 -19.31
C ASP A 88 21.38 3.52 -19.55
N VAL A 89 20.39 3.05 -20.32
CA VAL A 89 19.15 3.80 -20.58
C VAL A 89 18.46 4.12 -19.27
N ARG A 90 18.25 3.13 -18.40
CA ARG A 90 17.61 3.31 -17.08
C ARG A 90 18.31 4.38 -16.25
N TYR A 91 19.64 4.33 -16.16
CA TYR A 91 20.45 5.30 -15.42
C TYR A 91 20.25 6.73 -15.92
N PHE A 92 20.30 6.95 -17.23
CA PHE A 92 20.14 8.29 -17.80
C PHE A 92 18.68 8.76 -17.82
N VAL A 93 17.71 7.86 -17.97
CA VAL A 93 16.28 8.19 -17.80
C VAL A 93 16.03 8.71 -16.38
N MET A 94 16.52 8.04 -15.34
CA MET A 94 16.35 8.51 -13.94
C MET A 94 16.87 9.95 -13.76
N LYS A 95 18.02 10.27 -14.36
CA LYS A 95 18.58 11.63 -14.32
C LYS A 95 17.75 12.63 -15.13
N ALA A 96 17.37 12.27 -16.35
CA ALA A 96 16.56 13.12 -17.23
C ALA A 96 15.20 13.46 -16.60
N VAL A 97 14.54 12.47 -15.98
CA VAL A 97 13.29 12.67 -15.25
C VAL A 97 13.49 13.60 -14.05
N THR A 98 14.55 13.40 -13.26
CA THR A 98 14.86 14.27 -12.10
C THR A 98 15.05 15.73 -12.53
N GLU A 99 15.80 15.97 -13.61
CA GLU A 99 16.00 17.30 -14.18
C GLU A 99 14.70 17.90 -14.72
N ASN A 100 13.89 17.10 -15.43
CA ASN A 100 12.62 17.56 -15.99
C ASN A 100 11.63 17.96 -14.88
N ILE A 101 11.49 17.17 -13.82
CA ILE A 101 10.65 17.51 -12.65
C ILE A 101 11.09 18.86 -12.08
N GLY A 102 12.40 19.04 -11.85
CA GLY A 102 12.94 20.30 -11.35
C GLY A 102 12.60 21.49 -12.25
N GLN A 103 12.74 21.36 -13.57
CA GLN A 103 12.46 22.44 -14.51
C GLN A 103 10.96 22.75 -14.63
N VAL A 104 10.11 21.73 -14.76
CA VAL A 104 8.66 21.90 -14.95
C VAL A 104 8.04 22.50 -13.70
N MET A 105 8.40 22.00 -12.51
CA MET A 105 7.84 22.48 -11.24
C MET A 105 8.30 23.90 -10.90
N GLN A 106 9.54 24.28 -11.24
CA GLN A 106 10.02 25.66 -11.12
C GLN A 106 9.26 26.62 -12.04
N LYS A 107 9.07 26.24 -13.31
CA LYS A 107 8.34 27.07 -14.29
C LYS A 107 6.88 27.28 -13.91
N THR A 108 6.25 26.26 -13.35
CA THR A 108 4.82 26.27 -13.00
C THR A 108 4.52 26.75 -11.59
N LYS A 109 5.52 27.23 -10.83
CA LYS A 109 5.37 27.73 -9.45
C LYS A 109 4.63 26.75 -8.53
N GLU A 110 4.92 25.47 -8.67
CA GLU A 110 4.33 24.38 -7.85
C GLU A 110 2.80 24.23 -7.95
N VAL A 111 2.20 24.65 -9.07
CA VAL A 111 0.80 24.33 -9.37
C VAL A 111 0.65 22.81 -9.56
N LEU A 112 -0.46 22.26 -9.06
CA LEU A 112 -0.79 20.84 -9.26
C LEU A 112 -1.01 20.58 -10.76
N LEU A 113 -0.24 19.65 -11.31
CA LEU A 113 -0.35 19.18 -12.70
C LEU A 113 -0.67 17.67 -12.68
N PRO A 114 -1.94 17.27 -12.48
CA PRO A 114 -2.29 15.87 -12.26
C PRO A 114 -1.87 14.95 -13.41
N ILE A 115 -2.01 15.41 -14.66
CA ILE A 115 -1.66 14.62 -15.86
C ILE A 115 -0.14 14.42 -15.93
N TYR A 116 0.63 15.52 -15.83
CA TYR A 116 2.10 15.46 -15.76
C TYR A 116 2.58 14.51 -14.64
N GLN A 117 2.05 14.67 -13.43
CA GLN A 117 2.43 13.85 -12.28
C GLN A 117 2.06 12.37 -12.49
N GLN A 118 0.92 12.09 -13.12
CA GLN A 118 0.52 10.73 -13.48
C GLN A 118 1.44 10.14 -14.55
N ASN A 119 1.86 10.89 -15.57
CA ASN A 119 2.82 10.46 -16.58
C ASN A 119 4.19 10.18 -15.95
N VAL A 120 4.70 11.10 -15.12
CA VAL A 120 5.95 10.91 -14.38
C VAL A 120 5.86 9.67 -13.51
N PHE A 121 4.78 9.50 -12.73
CA PHE A 121 4.59 8.32 -11.89
C PHE A 121 4.58 7.03 -12.71
N SER A 122 3.83 6.98 -13.82
CA SER A 122 3.76 5.82 -14.70
C SER A 122 5.17 5.43 -15.20
N LEU A 123 5.99 6.41 -15.58
CA LEU A 123 7.36 6.17 -16.03
C LEU A 123 8.25 5.69 -14.88
N ILE A 124 8.33 6.41 -13.76
CA ILE A 124 9.24 6.05 -12.65
C ILE A 124 8.84 4.75 -11.95
N SER A 125 7.54 4.43 -11.88
CA SER A 125 7.04 3.18 -11.30
C SER A 125 7.38 1.95 -12.13
N SER A 126 7.70 2.14 -13.42
CA SER A 126 8.07 1.04 -14.32
C SER A 126 9.56 0.70 -14.29
N ILE A 127 10.36 1.51 -13.59
CA ILE A 127 11.80 1.29 -13.45
C ILE A 127 12.03 0.15 -12.45
N SER A 128 12.48 -0.99 -12.94
CA SER A 128 12.94 -2.11 -12.11
C SER A 128 14.42 -1.93 -11.75
N MET A 129 14.73 -1.96 -10.45
CA MET A 129 16.11 -1.80 -9.96
C MET A 129 16.78 -3.17 -9.79
N PRO A 130 18.07 -3.31 -10.15
CA PRO A 130 18.79 -4.55 -9.90
C PRO A 130 19.01 -4.72 -8.39
N SER A 131 18.87 -5.95 -7.92
CA SER A 131 19.12 -6.29 -6.51
C SER A 131 20.61 -6.54 -6.24
N LYS A 132 21.35 -7.02 -7.26
CA LYS A 132 22.78 -7.37 -7.15
C LYS A 132 23.61 -6.68 -8.22
N GLU A 133 24.88 -6.43 -7.93
CA GLU A 133 25.82 -5.81 -8.88
C GLU A 133 25.99 -6.65 -10.16
N ASN A 134 25.95 -7.98 -10.04
CA ASN A 134 26.08 -8.91 -11.16
C ASN A 134 24.89 -8.89 -12.13
N GLU A 135 23.81 -8.16 -11.83
CA GLU A 135 22.65 -8.01 -12.69
C GLU A 135 22.79 -6.81 -13.64
N VAL A 136 23.78 -5.93 -13.42
CA VAL A 136 24.06 -4.76 -14.26
C VAL A 136 24.96 -5.17 -15.43
N VAL A 137 24.36 -5.80 -16.44
CA VAL A 137 25.09 -6.42 -17.57
C VAL A 137 24.50 -6.04 -18.93
N HIS A 138 23.27 -5.51 -18.96
CA HIS A 138 22.52 -5.33 -20.19
C HIS A 138 22.60 -3.87 -20.64
N PHE A 139 23.59 -3.57 -21.48
CA PHE A 139 23.81 -2.22 -22.01
C PHE A 139 23.37 -2.10 -23.45
N MET A 140 22.65 -1.02 -23.77
CA MET A 140 22.27 -0.69 -25.13
C MET A 140 23.50 -0.23 -25.93
N VAL A 141 24.35 0.59 -25.32
CA VAL A 141 25.57 1.13 -25.94
C VAL A 141 26.81 0.39 -25.40
N LYS A 142 27.32 -0.56 -26.19
CA LYS A 142 28.55 -1.31 -25.85
C LYS A 142 29.79 -0.55 -26.30
N GLN A 143 30.58 -0.05 -25.36
CA GLN A 143 31.87 0.63 -25.60
C GLN A 143 33.02 -0.08 -24.85
N ALA A 144 34.26 0.10 -25.32
CA ALA A 144 35.46 -0.51 -24.74
C ALA A 144 36.00 0.30 -23.53
N ASN A 145 36.63 -0.39 -22.58
CA ASN A 145 37.12 0.10 -21.27
C ASN A 145 36.02 0.50 -20.28
N GLN A 146 35.34 -0.50 -19.73
CA GLN A 146 34.14 -0.35 -18.90
C GLN A 146 34.46 -0.01 -17.43
N GLU A 147 35.56 -0.48 -16.86
CA GLU A 147 35.74 -0.63 -15.39
C GLU A 147 35.57 0.65 -14.51
N GLU A 148 35.68 1.86 -15.05
CA GLU A 148 35.57 3.11 -14.26
C GLU A 148 34.20 3.81 -14.34
N TRP A 149 33.26 3.32 -15.14
CA TRP A 149 32.06 4.11 -15.41
C TRP A 149 31.05 4.08 -14.25
N LYS A 150 30.52 5.27 -13.93
CA LYS A 150 29.44 5.42 -12.93
C LYS A 150 28.22 4.54 -13.25
N VAL A 151 27.97 4.29 -14.53
CA VAL A 151 26.85 3.48 -15.03
C VAL A 151 26.99 1.99 -14.70
N LEU A 152 28.18 1.50 -14.34
CA LEU A 152 28.36 0.10 -13.94
C LEU A 152 28.20 -0.11 -12.43
N LYS A 153 28.28 0.97 -11.64
CA LYS A 153 28.23 0.87 -10.19
C LYS A 153 26.78 0.90 -9.72
N LEU A 154 26.28 -0.20 -9.15
CA LEU A 154 24.92 -0.26 -8.62
C LEU A 154 24.61 0.88 -7.61
N LYS A 155 25.60 1.27 -6.80
CA LYS A 155 25.48 2.40 -5.86
C LYS A 155 25.09 3.71 -6.54
N GLU A 156 25.59 3.95 -7.76
CA GLU A 156 25.26 5.15 -8.54
C GLU A 156 23.85 5.09 -9.10
N HIS A 157 23.38 3.90 -9.51
CA HIS A 157 21.98 3.67 -9.89
C HIS A 157 21.04 3.91 -8.73
N LYS A 158 21.31 3.32 -7.56
CA LYS A 158 20.52 3.56 -6.34
C LYS A 158 20.48 5.05 -5.97
N ARG A 159 21.59 5.77 -6.15
CA ARG A 159 21.64 7.23 -5.91
C ARG A 159 20.78 8.02 -6.91
N ALA A 160 20.78 7.62 -8.18
CA ALA A 160 19.93 8.25 -9.19
C ALA A 160 18.44 7.97 -8.90
N PHE A 161 18.12 6.73 -8.54
CA PHE A 161 16.77 6.28 -8.16
C PHE A 161 16.25 7.05 -6.94
N GLU A 162 17.04 7.16 -5.89
CA GLU A 162 16.71 7.91 -4.67
C GLU A 162 16.45 9.39 -4.97
N ARG A 163 17.32 10.05 -5.74
CA ARG A 163 17.13 11.46 -6.11
C ARG A 163 15.89 11.68 -6.95
N MET A 164 15.57 10.75 -7.85
CA MET A 164 14.37 10.80 -8.68
C MET A 164 13.10 10.71 -7.83
N TRP A 165 13.02 9.71 -6.94
CA TRP A 165 11.87 9.55 -6.04
C TRP A 165 11.73 10.70 -5.05
N LEU A 166 12.82 11.13 -4.41
CA LEU A 166 12.80 12.31 -3.52
C LEU A 166 12.38 13.58 -4.27
N GLY A 167 12.90 13.79 -5.48
CA GLY A 167 12.52 14.92 -6.32
C GLY A 167 11.04 14.92 -6.69
N PHE A 168 10.47 13.75 -6.98
CA PHE A 168 9.05 13.59 -7.25
C PHE A 168 8.17 13.80 -6.01
N LEU A 169 8.54 13.20 -4.87
CA LEU A 169 7.78 13.23 -3.62
C LEU A 169 7.88 14.56 -2.87
N LYS A 170 8.86 15.41 -3.21
CA LYS A 170 8.97 16.78 -2.68
C LYS A 170 7.75 17.64 -3.03
N HIS A 171 7.08 17.36 -4.14
CA HIS A 171 5.95 18.15 -4.62
C HIS A 171 4.62 17.57 -4.15
N LYS A 172 3.60 18.42 -3.99
CA LYS A 172 2.26 17.98 -3.58
C LYS A 172 1.67 17.05 -4.64
N LEU A 173 1.23 15.87 -4.23
CA LEU A 173 0.63 14.86 -5.12
C LEU A 173 -0.90 14.81 -4.96
N PRO A 174 -1.66 14.50 -6.03
CA PRO A 174 -3.08 14.17 -5.93
C PRO A 174 -3.30 12.93 -5.05
N THR A 175 -4.42 12.89 -4.33
CA THR A 175 -4.75 11.82 -3.38
C THR A 175 -4.72 10.42 -4.00
N SER A 176 -5.15 10.27 -5.25
CA SER A 176 -5.11 9.01 -5.98
C SER A 176 -3.68 8.51 -6.20
N LEU A 177 -2.77 9.43 -6.57
CA LEU A 177 -1.37 9.14 -6.83
C LEU A 177 -0.61 8.85 -5.53
N TYR A 178 -0.91 9.62 -4.49
CA TYR A 178 -0.36 9.42 -3.16
C TYR A 178 -0.62 8.00 -2.65
N LYS A 179 -1.87 7.49 -2.80
CA LYS A 179 -2.21 6.10 -2.46
C LYS A 179 -1.43 5.08 -3.32
N LYS A 180 -1.29 5.32 -4.63
CA LYS A 180 -0.53 4.42 -5.52
C LYS A 180 0.94 4.31 -5.11
N VAL A 181 1.57 5.43 -4.74
CA VAL A 181 2.95 5.46 -4.22
C VAL A 181 3.06 4.61 -2.96
N LEU A 182 2.21 4.86 -1.95
CA LEU A 182 2.29 4.15 -0.67
C LEU A 182 2.07 2.63 -0.81
N VAL A 183 1.25 2.20 -1.76
CA VAL A 183 1.02 0.77 -2.03
C VAL A 183 2.29 0.03 -2.44
N ILE A 184 3.16 0.66 -3.24
CA ILE A 184 4.40 0.06 -3.76
C ILE A 184 5.66 0.45 -2.96
N LEU A 185 5.53 1.39 -2.02
CA LEU A 185 6.66 2.01 -1.34
C LEU A 185 7.57 0.97 -0.63
N HIS A 186 6.97 0.09 0.18
CA HIS A 186 7.68 -0.90 0.98
C HIS A 186 8.44 -1.95 0.15
N ASP A 187 7.85 -2.42 -0.96
CA ASP A 187 8.42 -3.52 -1.76
C ASP A 187 9.28 -3.05 -2.93
N SER A 188 8.93 -1.93 -3.55
CA SER A 188 9.54 -1.49 -4.82
C SER A 188 10.36 -0.22 -4.72
N ILE A 189 10.23 0.56 -3.64
CA ILE A 189 10.95 1.83 -3.49
C ILE A 189 12.00 1.71 -2.39
N LEU A 190 11.60 1.45 -1.13
CA LEU A 190 12.50 1.44 0.03
C LEU A 190 13.73 0.52 -0.13
N PRO A 191 13.64 -0.71 -0.67
CA PRO A 191 14.80 -1.61 -0.78
C PRO A 191 15.92 -1.10 -1.69
N HIS A 192 15.59 -0.16 -2.58
CA HIS A 192 16.49 0.35 -3.61
C HIS A 192 17.02 1.77 -3.33
N LEU A 193 16.61 2.41 -2.23
CA LEU A 193 17.20 3.66 -1.76
C LEU A 193 18.56 3.40 -1.09
N ASN A 194 19.47 4.37 -1.13
CA ASN A 194 20.72 4.28 -0.38
C ASN A 194 20.50 4.63 1.09
N GLU A 195 19.67 5.65 1.36
CA GLU A 195 19.29 6.11 2.69
C GLU A 195 17.76 6.13 2.82
N PRO A 196 17.12 4.97 3.11
CA PRO A 196 15.66 4.87 3.25
C PRO A 196 15.06 5.76 4.34
N THR A 197 15.86 6.15 5.34
CA THR A 197 15.47 7.07 6.42
C THR A 197 15.07 8.46 5.92
N LEU A 198 15.46 8.87 4.70
CA LEU A 198 14.98 10.13 4.11
C LEU A 198 13.46 10.12 3.82
N MET A 199 12.81 8.95 3.83
CA MET A 199 11.36 8.82 3.64
C MET A 199 10.55 9.07 4.92
N ILE A 200 11.19 9.28 6.08
CA ILE A 200 10.50 9.40 7.38
C ILE A 200 9.55 10.59 7.39
N ASP A 201 9.99 11.77 6.94
CA ASP A 201 9.17 12.97 6.95
C ASP A 201 7.93 12.78 6.06
N PHE A 202 8.12 12.20 4.88
CA PHE A 202 7.04 11.87 3.96
C PHE A 202 6.04 10.88 4.59
N LEU A 203 6.54 9.81 5.19
CA LEU A 203 5.72 8.78 5.83
C LEU A 203 5.01 9.29 7.08
N THR A 204 5.64 10.16 7.87
CA THR A 204 5.04 10.76 9.05
C THR A 204 3.88 11.66 8.66
N VAL A 205 4.07 12.51 7.65
CA VAL A 205 2.98 13.32 7.08
C VAL A 205 1.88 12.41 6.51
N ALA A 206 2.23 11.34 5.79
CA ALA A 206 1.26 10.39 5.26
C ALA A 206 0.43 9.74 6.39
N TYR A 207 1.08 9.42 7.49
CA TYR A 207 0.49 8.76 8.64
C TYR A 207 -0.45 9.68 9.43
N ASP A 208 -0.16 10.99 9.48
CA ASP A 208 -0.98 11.98 10.19
C ASP A 208 -2.21 12.44 9.39
N ILE A 209 -2.33 12.11 8.09
CA ILE A 209 -3.49 12.48 7.26
C ILE A 209 -4.78 11.74 7.69
N GLY A 210 -4.67 10.50 8.17
CA GLY A 210 -5.80 9.67 8.57
C GLY A 210 -6.37 8.78 7.45
N GLY A 211 -7.23 7.83 7.87
CA GLY A 211 -7.95 6.92 7.00
C GLY A 211 -7.05 5.99 6.19
N ALA A 212 -7.43 5.71 4.93
CA ALA A 212 -6.73 4.74 4.08
C ALA A 212 -5.25 5.11 3.79
N ILE A 213 -4.88 6.39 3.88
CA ILE A 213 -3.50 6.83 3.62
C ILE A 213 -2.59 6.42 4.77
N SER A 214 -3.02 6.65 6.02
CA SER A 214 -2.26 6.24 7.21
C SER A 214 -2.05 4.72 7.27
N LEU A 215 -3.08 3.96 6.91
CA LEU A 215 -2.98 2.50 6.85
C LEU A 215 -1.92 2.03 5.84
N LEU A 216 -1.83 2.69 4.68
CA LEU A 216 -0.82 2.37 3.67
C LEU A 216 0.58 2.84 4.08
N ALA A 217 0.68 3.99 4.76
CA ALA A 217 1.94 4.51 5.29
C ALA A 217 2.55 3.60 6.36
N LEU A 218 1.71 2.90 7.13
CA LEU A 218 2.13 1.97 8.17
C LEU A 218 3.08 0.87 7.66
N ASN A 219 2.87 0.35 6.44
CA ASN A 219 3.81 -0.60 5.81
C ASN A 219 5.20 0.00 5.62
N GLY A 220 5.29 1.25 5.16
CA GLY A 220 6.57 1.94 4.98
C GLY A 220 7.26 2.22 6.32
N LEU A 221 6.50 2.69 7.31
CA LEU A 221 7.01 2.91 8.66
C LEU A 221 7.50 1.60 9.30
N PHE A 222 6.77 0.50 9.13
CA PHE A 222 7.18 -0.82 9.60
C PHE A 222 8.57 -1.21 9.06
N VAL A 223 8.79 -1.06 7.76
CA VAL A 223 10.09 -1.37 7.13
C VAL A 223 11.19 -0.49 7.71
N LEU A 224 10.94 0.81 7.92
CA LEU A 224 11.96 1.70 8.51
C LEU A 224 12.25 1.38 9.99
N ILE A 225 11.23 1.05 10.78
CA ILE A 225 11.38 0.67 12.18
C ILE A 225 12.16 -0.65 12.29
N HIS A 226 11.77 -1.67 11.51
CA HIS A 226 12.33 -3.02 11.64
C HIS A 226 13.69 -3.18 10.93
N GLN A 227 13.85 -2.66 9.71
CA GLN A 227 15.05 -2.89 8.90
C GLN A 227 16.10 -1.79 9.07
N HIS A 228 15.67 -0.58 9.44
CA HIS A 228 16.55 0.58 9.60
C HIS A 228 16.64 1.11 11.03
N ASN A 229 16.10 0.36 12.01
CA ASN A 229 16.14 0.67 13.45
C ASN A 229 15.65 2.09 13.76
N LEU A 230 14.62 2.54 13.05
CA LEU A 230 14.04 3.85 13.30
C LEU A 230 13.21 3.83 14.58
N GLU A 231 13.51 4.76 15.50
CA GLU A 231 12.64 5.06 16.63
C GLU A 231 11.50 5.99 16.17
N TYR A 232 10.27 5.50 16.19
CA TYR A 232 9.08 6.30 15.92
C TYR A 232 8.35 6.62 17.24
N PRO A 233 8.30 7.89 17.68
CA PRO A 233 7.68 8.26 18.95
C PRO A 233 6.18 7.97 18.94
N ASP A 234 5.65 7.56 20.08
CA ASP A 234 4.22 7.30 20.30
C ASP A 234 3.59 6.35 19.27
N PHE A 235 4.38 5.41 18.77
CA PHE A 235 3.95 4.47 17.73
C PHE A 235 2.64 3.76 18.07
N TYR A 236 2.52 3.18 19.27
CA TYR A 236 1.34 2.45 19.70
C TYR A 236 0.12 3.35 19.94
N LYS A 237 0.32 4.58 20.42
CA LYS A 237 -0.76 5.57 20.55
C LYS A 237 -1.39 5.85 19.19
N LYS A 238 -0.56 6.11 18.18
CA LYS A 238 -1.06 6.34 16.83
C LYS A 238 -1.66 5.08 16.20
N LEU A 239 -1.04 3.92 16.39
CA LEU A 239 -1.59 2.64 15.91
C LEU A 239 -2.98 2.37 16.52
N TYR A 240 -3.15 2.67 17.80
CA TYR A 240 -4.42 2.56 18.51
C TYR A 240 -5.46 3.53 17.95
N SER A 241 -5.06 4.77 17.62
CA SER A 241 -5.91 5.80 17.02
C SER A 241 -6.38 5.45 15.60
N LEU A 242 -5.67 4.57 14.88
CA LEU A 242 -6.10 4.06 13.57
C LEU A 242 -7.24 3.04 13.63
N LEU A 243 -7.54 2.50 14.82
CA LEU A 243 -8.70 1.64 15.02
C LEU A 243 -9.96 2.49 15.12
N ASP A 244 -10.45 2.94 13.97
CA ASP A 244 -11.70 3.69 13.84
C ASP A 244 -12.87 2.78 13.42
N PRO A 245 -14.13 3.26 13.46
CA PRO A 245 -15.29 2.48 12.99
C PRO A 245 -15.22 1.98 11.55
N SER A 246 -14.37 2.56 10.71
CA SER A 246 -14.22 2.18 9.30
C SER A 246 -13.23 1.04 9.08
N ILE A 247 -12.42 0.66 10.08
CA ILE A 247 -11.29 -0.27 9.94
C ILE A 247 -11.68 -1.66 9.39
N TYR A 248 -12.90 -2.13 9.65
CA TYR A 248 -13.39 -3.40 9.11
C TYR A 248 -13.98 -3.30 7.69
N HIS A 249 -14.17 -2.08 7.19
CA HIS A 249 -14.77 -1.79 5.89
C HIS A 249 -13.75 -1.29 4.85
N VAL A 250 -12.55 -0.87 5.27
CA VAL A 250 -11.51 -0.38 4.36
C VAL A 250 -10.92 -1.49 3.49
N LYS A 251 -10.59 -1.14 2.24
CA LYS A 251 -9.98 -2.05 1.25
C LYS A 251 -8.66 -2.68 1.74
N TYR A 252 -7.87 -1.95 2.51
CA TYR A 252 -6.52 -2.35 2.94
C TYR A 252 -6.49 -3.00 4.33
N ARG A 253 -7.64 -3.44 4.86
CA ARG A 253 -7.73 -4.04 6.21
C ARG A 253 -6.82 -5.26 6.38
N ALA A 254 -6.69 -6.12 5.37
CA ALA A 254 -5.85 -7.33 5.44
C ALA A 254 -4.39 -6.96 5.75
N ARG A 255 -3.85 -5.95 5.04
CA ARG A 255 -2.50 -5.43 5.26
C ARG A 255 -2.34 -4.82 6.64
N PHE A 256 -3.32 -4.03 7.09
CA PHE A 256 -3.30 -3.44 8.42
C PHE A 256 -3.29 -4.50 9.52
N PHE A 257 -4.20 -5.48 9.48
CA PHE A 257 -4.29 -6.51 10.51
C PHE A 257 -3.10 -7.47 10.49
N HIS A 258 -2.51 -7.73 9.33
CA HIS A 258 -1.23 -8.45 9.25
C HIS A 258 -0.12 -7.71 10.02
N LEU A 259 0.02 -6.40 9.80
CA LEU A 259 1.00 -5.60 10.52
C LEU A 259 0.66 -5.44 12.00
N ALA A 260 -0.61 -5.23 12.33
CA ALA A 260 -1.06 -5.10 13.71
C ALA A 260 -0.78 -6.39 14.51
N ASP A 261 -0.96 -7.56 13.89
CA ASP A 261 -0.62 -8.84 14.51
C ASP A 261 0.89 -8.91 14.83
N LEU A 262 1.72 -8.51 13.87
CA LEU A 262 3.17 -8.47 14.03
C LEU A 262 3.60 -7.48 15.13
N PHE A 263 3.05 -6.26 15.15
CA PHE A 263 3.35 -5.27 16.19
C PHE A 263 2.91 -5.74 17.59
N LEU A 264 1.72 -6.32 17.71
CA LEU A 264 1.18 -6.82 18.97
C LEU A 264 1.74 -8.19 19.38
N SER A 265 2.62 -8.79 18.57
CA SER A 265 3.37 -10.00 18.94
C SER A 265 4.59 -9.71 19.83
N SER A 266 4.96 -8.43 20.01
CA SER A 266 6.12 -8.05 20.81
C SER A 266 5.95 -8.45 22.28
N SER A 267 6.97 -9.13 22.82
CA SER A 267 6.97 -9.61 24.22
C SER A 267 7.10 -8.50 25.26
N HIS A 268 7.51 -7.29 24.84
CA HIS A 268 7.75 -6.16 25.74
C HIS A 268 6.52 -5.24 25.93
N LEU A 269 5.35 -5.64 25.43
CA LEU A 269 4.15 -4.83 25.54
C LEU A 269 3.53 -4.93 26.94
N PRO A 270 3.22 -3.79 27.58
CA PRO A 270 2.55 -3.80 28.86
C PRO A 270 1.08 -4.24 28.70
N ALA A 271 0.57 -4.93 29.73
CA ALA A 271 -0.78 -5.52 29.68
C ALA A 271 -1.90 -4.47 29.45
N TYR A 272 -1.75 -3.24 29.98
CA TYR A 272 -2.74 -2.18 29.78
C TYR A 272 -2.92 -1.82 28.30
N LEU A 273 -1.82 -1.82 27.54
CA LEU A 273 -1.81 -1.45 26.14
C LEU A 273 -2.54 -2.52 25.33
N VAL A 274 -2.18 -3.78 25.53
CA VAL A 274 -2.84 -4.89 24.83
C VAL A 274 -4.32 -4.97 25.20
N ALA A 275 -4.67 -4.75 26.47
CA ALA A 275 -6.06 -4.68 26.91
C ALA A 275 -6.85 -3.56 26.20
N ALA A 276 -6.23 -2.38 26.02
CA ALA A 276 -6.84 -1.27 25.26
C ALA A 276 -7.13 -1.67 23.81
N PHE A 277 -6.16 -2.29 23.13
CA PHE A 277 -6.34 -2.82 21.78
C PHE A 277 -7.46 -3.86 21.72
N ILE A 278 -7.47 -4.85 22.62
CA ILE A 278 -8.51 -5.88 22.70
C ILE A 278 -9.89 -5.24 22.85
N LYS A 279 -10.04 -4.33 23.81
CA LYS A 279 -11.33 -3.70 24.12
C LYS A 279 -11.83 -2.82 22.98
N ARG A 280 -10.96 -2.02 22.35
CA ARG A 280 -11.31 -1.21 21.18
C ARG A 280 -11.73 -2.09 20.01
N LEU A 281 -10.95 -3.11 19.67
CA LEU A 281 -11.28 -4.07 18.60
C LEU A 281 -12.64 -4.73 18.86
N ALA A 282 -12.90 -5.16 20.09
CA ALA A 282 -14.18 -5.78 20.45
C ALA A 282 -15.37 -4.80 20.36
N ARG A 283 -15.18 -3.54 20.76
CA ARG A 283 -16.21 -2.49 20.62
C ARG A 283 -16.55 -2.21 19.16
N LEU A 284 -15.52 -2.06 18.32
CA LEU A 284 -15.68 -1.83 16.88
C LEU A 284 -16.28 -3.06 16.17
N ALA A 285 -16.02 -4.27 16.70
CA ALA A 285 -16.55 -5.51 16.15
C ALA A 285 -18.09 -5.56 16.18
N LEU A 286 -18.76 -4.86 17.11
CA LEU A 286 -20.23 -4.86 17.20
C LEU A 286 -20.94 -4.37 15.92
N THR A 287 -20.28 -3.52 15.13
CA THR A 287 -20.81 -3.00 13.85
C THR A 287 -20.13 -3.63 12.64
N ALA A 288 -19.23 -4.60 12.85
CA ALA A 288 -18.43 -5.20 11.79
C ALA A 288 -19.22 -6.25 11.00
N PRO A 289 -18.91 -6.43 9.70
CA PRO A 289 -19.52 -7.48 8.90
C PRO A 289 -18.97 -8.88 9.27
N PRO A 290 -19.70 -9.96 8.98
CA PRO A 290 -19.36 -11.31 9.45
C PRO A 290 -17.97 -11.78 9.01
N GLN A 291 -17.54 -11.48 7.78
CA GLN A 291 -16.21 -11.82 7.29
C GLN A 291 -15.08 -11.12 8.06
N ALA A 292 -15.33 -9.92 8.60
CA ALA A 292 -14.36 -9.22 9.45
C ALA A 292 -14.39 -9.78 10.89
N LEU A 293 -15.57 -10.14 11.39
CA LEU A 293 -15.76 -10.79 12.68
C LEU A 293 -15.00 -12.12 12.78
N LEU A 294 -15.08 -12.92 11.73
CA LEU A 294 -14.36 -14.19 11.63
C LEU A 294 -12.83 -14.04 11.70
N MET A 295 -12.29 -12.86 11.36
CA MET A 295 -10.86 -12.55 11.49
C MET A 295 -10.53 -11.94 12.86
N VAL A 296 -11.31 -10.95 13.31
CA VAL A 296 -10.99 -10.19 14.54
C VAL A 296 -11.16 -11.04 15.79
N ILE A 297 -12.12 -11.97 15.82
CA ILE A 297 -12.34 -12.81 17.01
C ILE A 297 -11.12 -13.71 17.27
N PRO A 298 -10.62 -14.50 16.30
CA PRO A 298 -9.35 -15.22 16.45
C PRO A 298 -8.16 -14.31 16.76
N PHE A 299 -8.10 -13.11 16.16
CA PHE A 299 -7.07 -12.11 16.49
C PHE A 299 -7.09 -11.74 17.98
N ILE A 300 -8.27 -11.42 18.53
CA ILE A 300 -8.45 -11.13 19.96
C ILE A 300 -8.09 -12.35 20.82
N CYS A 301 -8.48 -13.57 20.40
CA CYS A 301 -8.10 -14.80 21.09
C CYS A 301 -6.57 -15.00 21.11
N ASN A 302 -5.87 -14.72 20.01
CA ASN A 302 -4.41 -14.75 19.96
C ASN A 302 -3.79 -13.73 20.92
N LEU A 303 -4.35 -12.52 21.03
CA LEU A 303 -3.89 -11.56 22.03
C LEU A 303 -4.05 -12.06 23.47
N PHE A 304 -5.14 -12.79 23.79
CA PHE A 304 -5.28 -13.43 25.10
C PHE A 304 -4.29 -14.56 25.35
N ARG A 305 -3.92 -15.31 24.31
CA ARG A 305 -2.90 -16.36 24.38
C ARG A 305 -1.54 -15.75 24.68
N ARG A 306 -1.17 -14.67 23.96
CA ARG A 306 0.10 -13.94 24.14
C ARG A 306 0.18 -13.19 25.47
N HIS A 307 -0.93 -12.61 25.94
CA HIS A 307 -0.98 -11.80 27.15
C HIS A 307 -2.04 -12.31 28.15
N PRO A 308 -1.73 -13.36 28.93
CA PRO A 308 -2.68 -13.93 29.90
C PRO A 308 -3.21 -12.94 30.94
N ALA A 309 -2.46 -11.87 31.25
CA ALA A 309 -2.91 -10.80 32.14
C ALA A 309 -4.20 -10.11 31.66
N CYS A 310 -4.46 -10.10 30.35
CA CYS A 310 -5.68 -9.52 29.78
C CYS A 310 -6.92 -10.40 29.99
N LYS A 311 -6.78 -11.67 30.43
CA LYS A 311 -7.93 -12.57 30.67
C LYS A 311 -8.89 -12.04 31.74
N VAL A 312 -8.45 -11.08 32.55
CA VAL A 312 -9.28 -10.32 33.50
C VAL A 312 -10.46 -9.60 32.83
N LEU A 313 -10.37 -9.33 31.52
CA LEU A 313 -11.47 -8.76 30.72
C LEU A 313 -12.62 -9.75 30.47
N VAL A 314 -12.34 -11.06 30.53
CA VAL A 314 -13.33 -12.13 30.31
C VAL A 314 -13.84 -12.68 31.63
N HIS A 315 -12.94 -12.91 32.59
CA HIS A 315 -13.29 -13.45 33.89
C HIS A 315 -12.56 -12.71 35.01
N ARG A 316 -13.33 -12.10 35.91
CA ARG A 316 -12.82 -11.31 37.04
C ARG A 316 -13.47 -11.78 38.35
N PRO A 317 -12.89 -12.79 39.04
CA PRO A 317 -13.48 -13.35 40.25
C PRO A 317 -13.47 -12.37 41.43
N ASP A 318 -12.41 -11.55 41.56
CA ASP A 318 -12.25 -10.56 42.63
C ASP A 318 -12.65 -9.14 42.20
N GLY A 319 -13.56 -9.04 41.21
CA GLY A 319 -14.01 -7.76 40.67
C GLY A 319 -15.07 -7.07 41.52
N PRO A 320 -15.35 -5.79 41.28
CA PRO A 320 -16.52 -5.14 41.88
C PRO A 320 -17.79 -5.91 41.48
N GLU A 321 -18.64 -6.22 42.47
CA GLU A 321 -19.89 -6.97 42.26
C GLU A 321 -20.90 -6.19 41.41
N ASP A 322 -20.81 -4.86 41.41
CA ASP A 322 -21.65 -3.97 40.61
C ASP A 322 -20.79 -3.07 39.71
N LEU A 323 -20.96 -3.24 38.39
CA LEU A 323 -20.44 -2.38 37.34
C LEU A 323 -21.65 -1.77 36.62
N SER A 324 -22.30 -0.80 37.27
CA SER A 324 -23.44 -0.08 36.68
C SER A 324 -23.07 0.68 35.40
N GLU A 325 -21.82 1.12 35.27
CA GLU A 325 -21.25 1.75 34.08
C GLU A 325 -19.91 1.11 33.69
N ASP A 326 -19.66 0.99 32.39
CA ASP A 326 -18.39 0.53 31.84
C ASP A 326 -17.32 1.64 31.96
N PRO A 327 -16.21 1.44 32.71
CA PRO A 327 -15.18 2.46 32.89
C PRO A 327 -14.33 2.74 31.65
N TYR A 328 -14.43 1.91 30.60
CA TYR A 328 -13.64 2.08 29.38
C TYR A 328 -14.01 3.35 28.59
N ILE A 329 -12.99 4.12 28.22
CA ILE A 329 -13.15 5.37 27.46
C ILE A 329 -12.79 5.12 25.99
N MET A 330 -13.81 5.03 25.13
CA MET A 330 -13.61 4.72 23.70
C MET A 330 -12.90 5.83 22.94
N ASP A 331 -13.20 7.10 23.23
CA ASP A 331 -12.66 8.26 22.49
C ASP A 331 -11.22 8.63 22.91
N GLU A 332 -10.65 7.97 23.91
CA GLU A 332 -9.30 8.25 24.40
C GLU A 332 -8.23 7.78 23.39
N GLU A 333 -7.29 8.63 23.03
CA GLU A 333 -6.23 8.28 22.08
C GLU A 333 -5.04 7.58 22.75
N GLU A 334 -4.83 7.82 24.05
CA GLU A 334 -3.76 7.19 24.81
C GLU A 334 -4.20 5.83 25.38
N PRO A 335 -3.58 4.70 24.97
CA PRO A 335 -3.96 3.38 25.47
C PRO A 335 -3.90 3.26 27.00
N SER A 336 -2.96 3.96 27.66
CA SER A 336 -2.83 3.94 29.13
C SER A 336 -4.03 4.58 29.84
N GLU A 337 -4.63 5.60 29.25
CA GLU A 337 -5.73 6.37 29.84
C GLU A 337 -7.12 5.81 29.47
N SER A 338 -7.18 4.83 28.56
CA SER A 338 -8.44 4.20 28.11
C SER A 338 -9.17 3.42 29.21
N ARG A 339 -8.50 3.09 30.32
CA ARG A 339 -9.02 2.29 31.44
C ARG A 339 -9.57 0.92 31.02
N ALA A 340 -9.08 0.36 29.92
CA ALA A 340 -9.55 -0.93 29.40
C ALA A 340 -9.42 -2.09 30.40
N LEU A 341 -8.34 -2.14 31.19
CA LEU A 341 -8.16 -3.16 32.24
C LEU A 341 -9.21 -3.09 33.36
N GLU A 342 -9.86 -1.95 33.56
CA GLU A 342 -10.91 -1.80 34.57
C GLU A 342 -12.27 -2.30 34.05
N SER A 343 -12.41 -2.52 32.74
CA SER A 343 -13.61 -2.97 32.04
C SER A 343 -13.69 -4.49 31.86
N SER A 344 -14.84 -4.97 31.38
CA SER A 344 -15.06 -6.35 30.88
C SER A 344 -15.39 -6.36 29.38
N LEU A 345 -15.42 -7.54 28.74
CA LEU A 345 -15.71 -7.72 27.30
C LEU A 345 -17.12 -8.25 27.03
N TRP A 346 -18.12 -7.42 27.29
CA TRP A 346 -19.51 -7.74 26.96
C TRP A 346 -19.75 -7.85 25.46
N GLU A 347 -18.89 -7.25 24.65
CA GLU A 347 -19.04 -7.22 23.19
C GLU A 347 -18.86 -8.62 22.59
N LEU A 348 -17.85 -9.38 23.04
CA LEU A 348 -17.70 -10.78 22.66
C LEU A 348 -18.87 -11.63 23.16
N LYS A 349 -19.41 -11.31 24.34
CA LYS A 349 -20.58 -12.01 24.88
C LYS A 349 -21.82 -11.79 23.99
N ALA A 350 -22.04 -10.57 23.51
CA ALA A 350 -23.13 -10.25 22.59
C ALA A 350 -22.95 -10.94 21.23
N LEU A 351 -21.72 -11.05 20.73
CA LEU A 351 -21.42 -11.74 19.46
C LEU A 351 -21.67 -13.25 19.52
N GLN A 352 -21.80 -13.86 20.71
CA GLN A 352 -22.21 -15.27 20.84
C GLN A 352 -23.65 -15.53 20.37
N SER A 353 -24.49 -14.49 20.24
CA SER A 353 -25.84 -14.56 19.66
C SER A 353 -25.92 -13.97 18.24
N HIS A 354 -24.81 -13.95 17.51
CA HIS A 354 -24.76 -13.44 16.15
C HIS A 354 -25.57 -14.32 15.18
N TYR A 355 -26.19 -13.73 14.16
CA TYR A 355 -27.03 -14.44 13.18
C TYR A 355 -26.26 -15.47 12.35
N HIS A 356 -24.96 -15.24 12.14
CA HIS A 356 -24.08 -16.16 11.43
C HIS A 356 -23.50 -17.21 12.41
N PRO A 357 -23.74 -18.51 12.19
CA PRO A 357 -23.37 -19.56 13.16
C PRO A 357 -21.86 -19.63 13.40
N ASP A 358 -21.03 -19.54 12.36
CA ASP A 358 -19.56 -19.61 12.53
C ASP A 358 -19.01 -18.44 13.36
N VAL A 359 -19.66 -17.27 13.31
CA VAL A 359 -19.28 -16.10 14.13
C VAL A 359 -19.68 -16.33 15.59
N ALA A 360 -20.91 -16.80 15.83
CA ALA A 360 -21.38 -17.15 17.16
C ALA A 360 -20.49 -18.22 17.81
N GLN A 361 -20.10 -19.25 17.04
CA GLN A 361 -19.18 -20.29 17.49
C GLN A 361 -17.78 -19.72 17.80
N ALA A 362 -17.21 -18.91 16.91
CA ALA A 362 -15.92 -18.26 17.15
C ALA A 362 -15.94 -17.40 18.42
N ALA A 363 -17.00 -16.61 18.62
CA ALA A 363 -17.17 -15.77 19.82
C ALA A 363 -17.36 -16.60 21.10
N ALA A 364 -17.88 -17.83 20.99
CA ALA A 364 -18.06 -18.73 22.14
C ALA A 364 -16.77 -19.42 22.60
N VAL A 365 -15.69 -19.38 21.79
CA VAL A 365 -14.39 -19.99 22.13
C VAL A 365 -13.81 -19.44 23.42
N VAL A 366 -14.03 -18.15 23.72
CA VAL A 366 -13.55 -17.51 24.96
C VAL A 366 -14.21 -18.04 26.24
N ASN A 367 -15.35 -18.74 26.13
CA ASN A 367 -15.99 -19.39 27.28
C ASN A 367 -15.26 -20.69 27.70
N GLN A 368 -14.39 -21.21 26.83
CA GLN A 368 -13.60 -22.42 27.07
C GLN A 368 -12.16 -22.03 27.45
N SER A 369 -11.41 -22.98 28.01
CA SER A 369 -9.97 -22.78 28.19
C SER A 369 -9.29 -22.68 26.83
N LEU A 370 -8.81 -21.48 26.48
CA LEU A 370 -8.04 -21.26 25.26
C LEU A 370 -6.79 -22.15 25.26
N SER A 371 -6.58 -22.88 24.16
CA SER A 371 -5.34 -23.60 23.89
C SER A 371 -4.15 -22.62 23.82
N GLU A 372 -2.96 -23.11 24.15
CA GLU A 372 -1.70 -22.35 24.01
C GLU A 372 -1.33 -22.10 22.55
N LEU A 373 -1.80 -22.94 21.62
CA LEU A 373 -1.53 -22.76 20.20
C LEU A 373 -2.37 -21.61 19.62
N GLU A 374 -1.71 -20.73 18.88
CA GLU A 374 -2.34 -19.63 18.15
C GLU A 374 -3.10 -20.15 16.92
N ASP A 375 -4.18 -19.46 16.61
CA ASP A 375 -4.93 -19.69 15.37
C ASP A 375 -4.21 -18.93 14.24
N ASP A 376 -4.02 -19.58 13.09
CA ASP A 376 -3.52 -18.90 11.88
C ASP A 376 -4.65 -18.04 11.28
N ILE A 377 -4.45 -16.73 11.28
CA ILE A 377 -5.41 -15.76 10.76
C ILE A 377 -5.15 -15.39 9.30
N SER A 378 -4.07 -15.88 8.68
CA SER A 378 -3.62 -15.44 7.35
C SER A 378 -4.69 -15.63 6.28
N GLU A 379 -5.36 -16.78 6.26
CA GLU A 379 -6.45 -17.07 5.33
C GLU A 379 -7.73 -16.24 5.60
N LEU A 380 -7.88 -15.72 6.82
CA LEU A 380 -9.05 -14.94 7.25
C LEU A 380 -8.91 -13.45 6.94
N LEU A 381 -7.68 -12.95 6.76
CA LEU A 381 -7.40 -11.55 6.46
C LEU A 381 -8.06 -11.07 5.17
N GLU A 382 -8.07 -11.92 4.14
CA GLU A 382 -8.59 -11.60 2.81
C GLU A 382 -10.04 -12.06 2.59
N LEU A 383 -10.62 -12.77 3.56
CA LEU A 383 -11.97 -13.36 3.44
C LEU A 383 -13.01 -12.29 3.08
N SER A 384 -13.66 -12.47 1.94
CA SER A 384 -14.69 -11.57 1.42
C SER A 384 -16.10 -12.09 1.71
N ALA A 385 -17.09 -11.20 1.65
CA ALA A 385 -18.50 -11.59 1.75
C ALA A 385 -18.92 -12.54 0.62
N TYR A 386 -18.33 -12.38 -0.58
CA TYR A 386 -18.57 -13.27 -1.72
C TYR A 386 -18.07 -14.69 -1.43
N GLU A 387 -16.84 -14.83 -0.94
CA GLU A 387 -16.28 -16.14 -0.60
C GLU A 387 -17.04 -16.82 0.53
N LEU A 388 -17.49 -16.05 1.53
CA LEU A 388 -18.32 -16.55 2.61
C LEU A 388 -19.64 -17.13 2.06
N PHE A 389 -20.30 -16.41 1.15
CA PHE A 389 -21.51 -16.89 0.48
C PHE A 389 -21.25 -18.13 -0.40
N ASP A 390 -20.17 -18.11 -1.16
CA ASP A 390 -19.80 -19.20 -2.08
C ASP A 390 -19.42 -20.48 -1.31
N ARG A 391 -18.79 -20.34 -0.12
CA ARG A 391 -18.55 -21.45 0.81
C ARG A 391 -19.86 -22.06 1.29
N GLU A 392 -20.86 -21.25 1.61
CA GLU A 392 -22.15 -21.73 2.08
C GLU A 392 -22.92 -22.50 1.00
N ILE A 393 -22.94 -22.01 -0.25
CA ILE A 393 -23.57 -22.71 -1.38
C ILE A 393 -22.95 -24.09 -1.62
N LYS A 394 -21.64 -24.22 -1.41
CA LYS A 394 -20.91 -25.47 -1.61
C LYS A 394 -21.11 -26.49 -0.48
N LYS A 395 -21.64 -26.07 0.68
CA LYS A 395 -21.95 -27.00 1.77
C LYS A 395 -23.07 -27.94 1.31
N LYS A 396 -22.81 -29.25 1.39
CA LYS A 396 -23.85 -30.26 1.14
C LYS A 396 -24.81 -30.24 2.31
N ALA A 397 -26.00 -29.68 2.11
CA ALA A 397 -27.07 -29.76 3.10
C ALA A 397 -27.45 -31.23 3.31
N THR A 398 -27.24 -31.73 4.53
CA THR A 398 -27.63 -33.09 4.93
C THR A 398 -29.10 -33.15 5.38
N THR A 399 -29.70 -32.02 5.72
CA THR A 399 -31.07 -31.90 6.20
C THR A 399 -31.83 -30.84 5.42
N VAL A 400 -33.08 -31.12 5.07
CA VAL A 400 -33.99 -30.12 4.52
C VAL A 400 -34.54 -29.32 5.70
N PRO A 401 -34.30 -28.01 5.80
CA PRO A 401 -34.90 -27.19 6.85
C PRO A 401 -36.42 -27.16 6.64
N LEU A 402 -37.17 -27.60 7.65
CA LEU A 402 -38.63 -27.60 7.65
C LEU A 402 -39.12 -26.63 8.73
N GLU A 403 -39.98 -25.70 8.34
CA GLU A 403 -40.68 -24.82 9.27
C GLU A 403 -41.95 -25.53 9.76
N PHE A 404 -42.14 -25.60 11.08
CA PHE A 404 -43.33 -26.24 11.67
C PHE A 404 -44.54 -25.30 11.62
N GLU A 405 -44.31 -23.99 11.63
CA GLU A 405 -45.37 -22.99 11.57
C GLU A 405 -46.04 -22.98 10.18
N HIS A 406 -47.35 -23.27 10.16
CA HIS A 406 -48.14 -23.20 8.94
C HIS A 406 -48.25 -21.75 8.43
N MET A 407 -47.80 -21.52 7.19
CA MET A 407 -48.00 -20.25 6.49
C MET A 407 -49.50 -19.95 6.30
N LYS A 408 -49.95 -18.79 6.79
CA LYS A 408 -51.33 -18.30 6.61
C LYS A 408 -51.50 -17.28 5.48
N GLY A 409 -50.39 -16.84 4.87
CA GLY A 409 -50.32 -15.82 3.82
C GLY A 409 -48.85 -15.53 3.44
N LEU A 410 -48.60 -14.52 2.60
CA LEU A 410 -47.23 -14.12 2.21
C LEU A 410 -46.41 -13.62 3.41
N PHE A 411 -47.05 -12.87 4.32
CA PHE A 411 -46.50 -12.54 5.64
C PHE A 411 -46.98 -13.60 6.63
N GLY A 412 -46.16 -14.65 6.75
CA GLY A 412 -46.60 -15.98 7.19
C GLY A 412 -46.95 -16.16 8.66
N LYS A 413 -46.76 -15.16 9.55
CA LYS A 413 -46.89 -15.35 11.01
C LYS A 413 -48.05 -14.60 11.64
N LYS A 414 -48.60 -15.14 12.75
CA LYS A 414 -49.57 -14.45 13.61
C LYS A 414 -48.80 -13.39 14.41
N ASN A 415 -49.11 -12.11 14.21
CA ASN A 415 -48.35 -10.94 14.71
C ASN A 415 -47.04 -10.69 13.96
N ASP A 416 -47.02 -10.92 12.65
CA ASP A 416 -45.89 -10.50 11.83
C ASP A 416 -45.81 -8.96 11.77
N LEU A 417 -44.76 -8.38 12.36
CA LEU A 417 -44.47 -6.95 12.34
C LEU A 417 -44.43 -6.38 10.92
N PHE A 418 -44.13 -7.20 9.90
CA PHE A 418 -44.18 -6.75 8.51
C PHE A 418 -45.59 -6.33 8.08
N VAL A 419 -46.64 -7.00 8.56
CA VAL A 419 -48.04 -6.67 8.22
C VAL A 419 -48.45 -5.33 8.83
N GLU A 420 -47.86 -4.96 9.96
CA GLU A 420 -48.13 -3.70 10.64
C GLU A 420 -47.50 -2.49 9.92
N HIS A 421 -46.42 -2.71 9.16
CA HIS A 421 -45.62 -1.66 8.55
C HIS A 421 -45.64 -1.63 7.01
N PHE A 422 -46.05 -2.72 6.35
CA PHE A 422 -46.05 -2.84 4.90
C PHE A 422 -47.40 -3.31 4.38
N ALA A 423 -47.97 -2.55 3.43
CA ALA A 423 -49.15 -2.95 2.67
C ALA A 423 -48.74 -3.63 1.36
N LEU A 424 -49.40 -4.73 1.02
CA LEU A 424 -49.35 -5.34 -0.30
C LEU A 424 -50.52 -4.76 -1.11
N GLU A 425 -50.33 -3.59 -1.73
CA GLU A 425 -51.25 -3.06 -2.74
C GLU A 425 -50.90 -3.56 -4.15
#